data_AF-X1VME6-F1
#
_entry.id   AF-X1VME6-F1
#
_cell.length_a   1.000
_cell.length_b   1.000
_cell.length_c   1.000
_cell.angle_alpha   90.00
_cell.angle_beta   90.00
_cell.angle_gamma   90.00
#
_symmetry.space_group_name_H-M   'P 1'
#
loop_
_entity.id
_entity.type
_entity.pdbx_description
1 polymer ?
#
loop_
_entity_poly.entity_id
_entity_poly.type
_entity_poly.pdbx_seq_one_letter_code
_entity_poly.pdbx_strand_id
1 'polypeptide(L)'
;MNPRRVSKAIQIGNVTVGGSAPIVVQSMTKTDTRDVMSTIYQIKELEDCDCELVRVAVPDAEATQAISAIKRDISIPIIADIHFDYRLALMALKAGCDGLRLNPGNISEPEKVKVIAQAAKERSVPIRIGVNAGSLP
;
A
#
# COMPACT_ATOMS: atom_id res chain seq x y z
N MET A 1 25.32 12.96 -14.92
CA MET A 1 24.20 12.28 -14.22
C MET A 1 24.58 12.12 -12.76
N ASN A 2 23.70 12.46 -11.83
CA ASN A 2 23.99 12.23 -10.41
C ASN A 2 23.88 10.73 -10.09
N PRO A 3 24.78 10.19 -9.25
CA PRO A 3 24.68 8.79 -8.84
C PRO A 3 23.38 8.55 -8.06
N ARG A 4 22.80 7.36 -8.23
CA ARG A 4 21.60 6.96 -7.48
C ARG A 4 21.91 6.95 -5.98
N ARG A 5 20.99 7.52 -5.19
CA ARG A 5 21.11 7.58 -3.72
C ARG A 5 21.22 6.17 -3.12
N VAL A 6 22.22 5.96 -2.26
CA VAL A 6 22.32 4.75 -1.44
C VAL A 6 21.14 4.69 -0.46
N SER A 7 20.42 3.57 -0.45
CA SER A 7 19.23 3.36 0.36
C SER A 7 19.17 1.92 0.86
N LYS A 8 18.40 1.69 1.92
CA LYS A 8 18.11 0.33 2.40
C LYS A 8 17.14 -0.35 1.42
N ALA A 9 17.35 -1.63 1.15
CA ALA A 9 16.39 -2.46 0.42
C ALA A 9 15.26 -2.92 1.36
N ILE A 10 14.03 -2.87 0.88
CA ILE A 10 12.83 -3.40 1.55
C ILE A 10 12.08 -4.34 0.60
N GLN A 11 11.35 -5.30 1.15
CA GLN A 11 10.45 -6.17 0.38
C GLN A 11 9.01 -5.68 0.52
N ILE A 12 8.29 -5.60 -0.59
CA ILE A 12 6.84 -5.37 -0.68
C ILE A 12 6.27 -6.57 -1.44
N GLY A 13 5.68 -7.53 -0.72
CA GLY A 13 5.36 -8.83 -1.31
C GLY A 13 6.63 -9.51 -1.85
N ASN A 14 6.66 -9.78 -3.15
CA ASN A 14 7.82 -10.33 -3.87
C ASN A 14 8.71 -9.25 -4.54
N VAL A 15 8.39 -7.95 -4.41
CA VAL A 15 9.11 -6.86 -5.08
C VAL A 15 10.09 -6.18 -4.11
N THR A 16 11.34 -6.01 -4.57
CA THR A 16 12.38 -5.30 -3.79
C THR A 16 12.45 -3.82 -4.18
N VAL A 17 12.29 -2.93 -3.21
CA VAL A 17 12.44 -1.46 -3.40
C VAL A 17 13.66 -0.94 -2.66
N GLY A 18 14.48 -0.13 -3.34
CA GLY A 18 15.68 0.48 -2.77
C GLY A 18 16.93 -0.42 -2.86
N GLY A 19 18.01 0.01 -2.23
CA GLY A 19 19.32 -0.64 -2.40
C GLY A 19 19.82 -0.51 -3.84
N SER A 20 20.24 -1.64 -4.42
CA SER A 20 20.67 -1.74 -5.83
C SER A 20 19.56 -2.22 -6.79
N ALA A 21 18.38 -2.61 -6.29
CA ALA A 21 17.26 -3.05 -7.12
C ALA A 21 16.81 -1.93 -8.08
N PRO A 22 16.32 -2.20 -9.30
CA PRO A 22 15.84 -1.18 -10.24
C PRO A 22 14.80 -0.20 -9.65
N ILE A 23 14.52 0.89 -10.36
CA ILE A 23 13.43 1.79 -9.96
C ILE A 23 12.12 1.09 -10.31
N VAL A 24 11.31 0.81 -9.30
CA VAL A 24 10.04 0.09 -9.44
C VAL A 24 8.94 1.03 -9.93
N VAL A 25 8.15 0.57 -10.91
CA VAL A 25 6.98 1.27 -11.45
C VAL A 25 5.74 0.93 -10.62
N GLN A 26 5.13 1.95 -10.03
CA GLN A 26 3.91 1.82 -9.23
C GLN A 26 2.77 2.65 -9.83
N SER A 27 1.56 2.10 -9.85
CA SER A 27 0.32 2.82 -10.19
C SER A 27 -0.72 2.77 -9.07
N MET A 28 -1.89 3.35 -9.31
CA MET A 28 -3.04 3.34 -8.41
C MET A 28 -4.33 3.12 -9.19
N THR A 29 -5.20 2.25 -8.69
CA THR A 29 -6.52 2.04 -9.28
C THR A 29 -7.41 3.28 -9.11
N LYS A 30 -8.37 3.43 -10.02
CA LYS A 30 -9.43 4.45 -9.99
C LYS A 30 -10.81 3.84 -9.69
N THR A 31 -10.94 2.52 -9.76
CA THR A 31 -12.16 1.80 -9.39
C THR A 31 -12.42 1.90 -7.89
N ASP A 32 -13.69 1.69 -7.52
CA ASP A 32 -14.03 1.48 -6.11
C ASP A 32 -13.52 0.10 -5.68
N THR A 33 -12.64 0.06 -4.67
CA THR A 33 -12.05 -1.19 -4.16
C THR A 33 -13.10 -2.22 -3.71
N ARG A 34 -14.31 -1.77 -3.33
CA ARG A 34 -15.43 -2.66 -2.98
C ARG A 34 -15.96 -3.43 -4.19
N ASP A 35 -15.83 -2.86 -5.39
CA ASP A 35 -16.04 -3.58 -6.64
C ASP A 35 -14.77 -4.40 -6.97
N VAL A 36 -14.75 -5.61 -6.41
CA VAL A 36 -13.65 -6.57 -6.56
C VAL A 36 -13.35 -6.86 -8.03
N MET A 37 -14.38 -7.09 -8.85
CA MET A 37 -14.20 -7.50 -10.24
C MET A 37 -13.64 -6.37 -11.10
N SER A 38 -14.21 -5.16 -10.99
CA SER A 38 -13.68 -4.00 -11.71
C SER A 38 -12.25 -3.67 -11.28
N THR A 39 -11.95 -3.80 -9.99
CA THR A 39 -10.60 -3.56 -9.46
C THR A 39 -9.59 -4.60 -9.94
N ILE A 40 -9.94 -5.89 -9.94
CA ILE A 40 -9.10 -6.95 -10.52
C ILE A 40 -8.83 -6.68 -12.01
N TYR A 41 -9.87 -6.35 -12.78
CA TYR A 41 -9.73 -6.09 -14.21
C TYR A 41 -8.76 -4.92 -14.47
N GLN A 42 -8.93 -3.80 -13.76
CA GLN A 42 -8.01 -2.67 -13.91
C GLN A 42 -6.58 -2.99 -13.43
N ILE A 43 -6.41 -3.81 -12.38
CA ILE A 43 -5.08 -4.23 -11.96
C ILE A 43 -4.41 -5.06 -13.07
N LYS A 44 -5.13 -5.95 -13.73
CA LYS A 44 -4.61 -6.72 -14.86
C LYS A 44 -4.20 -5.83 -16.04
N GLU A 45 -4.98 -4.80 -16.36
CA GLU A 45 -4.58 -3.80 -17.37
C GLU A 45 -3.28 -3.06 -16.98
N LEU A 46 -3.07 -2.81 -15.69
CA LEU A 46 -1.82 -2.22 -15.19
C LEU A 46 -0.66 -3.21 -15.25
N GLU A 47 -0.88 -4.49 -14.93
CA GLU A 47 0.10 -5.57 -15.08
C GLU A 47 0.55 -5.71 -16.54
N ASP A 48 -0.38 -5.65 -17.49
CA ASP A 48 -0.10 -5.66 -18.94
C ASP A 48 0.74 -4.45 -19.40
N CYS A 49 0.78 -3.38 -18.60
CA CYS A 49 1.61 -2.19 -18.82
C CYS A 49 2.90 -2.20 -17.97
N ASP A 50 3.35 -3.37 -17.51
CA ASP A 50 4.55 -3.56 -16.67
C ASP A 50 4.49 -2.83 -15.32
N CYS A 51 3.29 -2.59 -14.77
CA CYS A 51 3.16 -2.10 -13.41
C CYS A 51 3.60 -3.19 -12.42
N GLU A 52 4.51 -2.86 -11.52
CA GLU A 52 5.09 -3.82 -10.57
C GLU A 52 4.44 -3.76 -9.19
N LEU A 53 3.80 -2.65 -8.84
CA LEU A 53 3.12 -2.43 -7.57
C LEU A 53 1.83 -1.67 -7.81
N VAL A 54 0.72 -2.09 -7.20
CA VAL A 54 -0.54 -1.35 -7.29
C VAL A 54 -0.99 -0.83 -5.94
N ARG A 55 -1.51 0.39 -5.94
CA ARG A 55 -2.18 0.97 -4.78
C ARG A 55 -3.69 0.97 -4.97
N VAL A 56 -4.43 0.64 -3.91
CA VAL A 56 -5.90 0.71 -3.87
C VAL A 56 -6.36 1.60 -2.73
N ALA A 57 -7.45 2.35 -2.93
CA ALA A 57 -8.02 3.18 -1.89
C ALA A 57 -8.78 2.33 -0.87
N VAL A 58 -8.65 2.63 0.43
CA VAL A 58 -9.38 1.91 1.49
C VAL A 58 -10.18 2.91 2.31
N PRO A 59 -11.38 3.32 1.83
CA PRO A 59 -12.21 4.30 2.52
C PRO A 59 -12.94 3.74 3.74
N ASP A 60 -13.22 2.43 3.76
CA ASP A 60 -14.04 1.78 4.77
C ASP A 60 -13.68 0.31 5.00
N ALA A 61 -14.39 -0.33 5.91
CA ALA A 61 -14.19 -1.73 6.28
C ALA A 61 -14.51 -2.70 5.13
N GLU A 62 -15.48 -2.39 4.28
CA GLU A 62 -15.84 -3.23 3.13
C GLU A 62 -14.69 -3.30 2.13
N ALA A 63 -14.07 -2.15 1.84
CA ALA A 63 -12.87 -2.09 1.01
C ALA A 63 -11.69 -2.92 1.59
N THR A 64 -11.54 -2.99 2.91
CA THR A 64 -10.50 -3.86 3.51
C THR A 64 -10.79 -5.34 3.28
N GLN A 65 -12.06 -5.75 3.30
CA GLN A 65 -12.45 -7.15 3.08
C GLN A 65 -12.22 -7.57 1.63
N ALA A 66 -12.41 -6.63 0.69
CA ALA A 66 -12.17 -6.85 -0.73
C ALA A 66 -10.70 -7.17 -1.06
N ILE A 67 -9.72 -6.67 -0.28
CA ILE A 67 -8.28 -6.90 -0.51
C ILE A 67 -7.97 -8.40 -0.62
N SER A 68 -8.48 -9.21 0.30
CA SER A 68 -8.24 -10.66 0.33
C SER A 68 -8.82 -11.38 -0.89
N ALA A 69 -9.88 -10.83 -1.51
CA ALA A 69 -10.45 -11.39 -2.73
C ALA A 69 -9.61 -10.96 -3.94
N ILE A 70 -9.33 -9.66 -4.08
CA ILE A 70 -8.52 -9.10 -5.17
C ILE A 70 -7.15 -9.79 -5.25
N LYS A 71 -6.47 -9.98 -4.10
CA LYS A 71 -5.15 -10.61 -4.03
C LYS A 71 -5.09 -12.04 -4.56
N ARG A 72 -6.20 -12.77 -4.63
CA ARG A 72 -6.20 -14.15 -5.14
C ARG A 72 -6.13 -14.20 -6.67
N ASP A 73 -6.49 -13.11 -7.33
CA ASP A 73 -6.71 -13.05 -8.78
C ASP A 73 -5.73 -12.12 -9.52
N ILE A 74 -4.75 -11.56 -8.81
CA ILE A 74 -3.69 -10.70 -9.36
C ILE A 74 -2.30 -11.25 -9.02
N SER A 75 -1.27 -10.77 -9.71
CA SER A 75 0.12 -11.22 -9.58
C SER A 75 1.05 -10.20 -8.90
N ILE A 76 0.66 -8.92 -8.86
CA ILE A 76 1.47 -7.84 -8.26
C ILE A 76 1.05 -7.47 -6.83
N PRO A 77 1.98 -7.00 -5.97
CA PRO A 77 1.67 -6.61 -4.60
C PRO A 77 0.70 -5.43 -4.48
N ILE A 78 -0.18 -5.48 -3.45
CA ILE A 78 -1.14 -4.41 -3.14
C ILE A 78 -0.66 -3.54 -1.99
N ILE A 79 -0.63 -2.23 -2.22
CA ILE A 79 -0.48 -1.20 -1.18
C ILE A 79 -1.86 -0.64 -0.81
N ALA A 80 -2.26 -0.75 0.45
CA ALA A 80 -3.49 -0.14 0.95
C ALA A 80 -3.28 1.34 1.28
N ASP A 81 -4.04 2.23 0.64
CA ASP A 81 -4.00 3.68 0.86
C ASP A 81 -5.05 4.09 1.89
N ILE A 82 -4.59 4.45 3.10
CA ILE A 82 -5.46 4.77 4.23
C ILE A 82 -5.21 6.20 4.66
N HIS A 83 -6.30 6.96 4.73
CA HIS A 83 -6.23 8.38 5.00
C HIS A 83 -6.42 8.70 6.47
N PHE A 84 -7.47 8.21 7.14
CA PHE A 84 -7.89 8.77 8.44
C PHE A 84 -8.05 7.73 9.57
N ASP A 85 -8.52 6.52 9.28
CA ASP A 85 -8.87 5.56 10.34
C ASP A 85 -7.80 4.48 10.50
N TYR A 86 -7.11 4.50 11.64
CA TYR A 86 -6.09 3.50 11.99
C TYR A 86 -6.63 2.06 12.02
N ARG A 87 -7.93 1.87 12.31
CA ARG A 87 -8.55 0.54 12.33
C ARG A 87 -8.56 -0.08 10.94
N LEU A 88 -8.71 0.73 9.89
CA LEU A 88 -8.62 0.27 8.50
C LEU A 88 -7.21 -0.21 8.16
N ALA A 89 -6.16 0.39 8.73
CA ALA A 89 -4.79 -0.11 8.59
C ALA A 89 -4.62 -1.50 9.21
N LEU A 90 -5.16 -1.70 10.41
CA LEU A 90 -5.12 -3.01 11.08
C LEU A 90 -5.93 -4.07 10.30
N MET A 91 -7.09 -3.68 9.77
CA MET A 91 -7.93 -4.56 8.95
C MET A 91 -7.27 -4.90 7.61
N ALA A 92 -6.65 -3.94 6.92
CA ALA A 92 -5.91 -4.17 5.69
C ALA A 92 -4.69 -5.11 5.90
N LEU A 93 -3.95 -4.93 7.00
CA LEU A 93 -2.89 -5.85 7.40
C LEU A 93 -3.41 -7.26 7.65
N LYS A 94 -4.58 -7.40 8.29
CA LYS A 94 -5.23 -8.71 8.49
C LYS A 94 -5.74 -9.32 7.18
N ALA A 95 -6.18 -8.49 6.24
CA ALA A 95 -6.59 -8.89 4.90
C ALA A 95 -5.39 -9.22 3.97
N GLY A 96 -4.16 -9.01 4.45
CA GLY A 96 -2.95 -9.43 3.76
C GLY A 96 -2.44 -8.46 2.71
N CYS A 97 -2.70 -7.15 2.83
CA CYS A 97 -2.00 -6.17 1.98
C CYS A 97 -0.47 -6.27 2.12
N ASP A 98 0.26 -6.02 1.05
CA ASP A 98 1.72 -6.14 0.99
C ASP A 98 2.45 -4.87 1.42
N GLY A 99 1.74 -3.76 1.49
CA GLY A 99 2.23 -2.47 1.97
C GLY A 99 1.10 -1.59 2.50
N LEU A 100 1.44 -0.67 3.40
CA LEU A 100 0.54 0.41 3.81
C LEU A 100 1.06 1.75 3.28
N ARG A 101 0.15 2.64 2.86
CA ARG A 101 0.43 4.07 2.72
C ARG A 101 -0.40 4.80 3.77
N LEU A 102 0.28 5.50 4.69
CA LEU A 102 -0.34 6.37 5.69
C LEU A 102 0.06 7.83 5.48
N ASN A 103 -0.85 8.75 5.86
CA ASN A 103 -0.53 10.17 5.99
C ASN A 103 -0.53 10.57 7.48
N PRO A 104 0.63 10.94 8.06
CA PRO A 104 0.71 11.32 9.47
C PRO A 104 -0.03 12.64 9.78
N GLY A 105 -0.31 13.49 8.78
CA GLY A 105 -1.16 14.68 8.96
C GLY A 105 -2.62 14.33 9.32
N ASN A 106 -3.04 13.10 9.03
CA ASN A 106 -4.42 12.63 9.25
C ASN A 106 -4.52 11.56 10.36
N ILE A 107 -3.46 10.79 10.59
CA ILE A 107 -3.33 9.83 11.69
C ILE A 107 -2.13 10.28 12.54
N SER A 108 -2.36 11.26 13.42
CA SER A 108 -1.31 11.96 14.15
C SER A 108 -1.11 11.47 15.59
N GLU A 109 -2.05 10.69 16.11
CA GLU A 109 -2.04 10.24 17.51
C GLU A 109 -0.96 9.16 17.73
N PRO A 110 0.07 9.42 18.57
CA PRO A 110 1.24 8.54 18.68
C PRO A 110 0.92 7.09 19.03
N GLU A 111 -0.05 6.87 19.92
CA GLU A 111 -0.46 5.53 20.33
C GLU A 111 -1.10 4.74 19.17
N LYS A 112 -1.92 5.39 18.33
CA LYS A 112 -2.50 4.74 17.14
C LYS A 112 -1.41 4.39 16.12
N VAL A 113 -0.48 5.31 15.88
CA VAL A 113 0.66 5.08 14.98
C VAL A 113 1.53 3.91 15.47
N LYS A 114 1.80 3.86 16.78
CA LYS A 114 2.58 2.78 17.41
C LYS A 114 1.91 1.41 17.23
N VAL A 115 0.60 1.33 17.42
CA VAL A 115 -0.18 0.10 17.21
C VAL A 115 -0.10 -0.37 15.75
N ILE A 116 -0.22 0.55 14.78
CA ILE A 116 -0.07 0.19 13.36
C ILE A 116 1.35 -0.30 13.05
N ALA A 117 2.37 0.44 13.52
CA ALA A 117 3.76 0.10 13.26
C ALA A 117 4.14 -1.27 13.83
N GLN A 118 3.65 -1.60 15.04
CA GLN A 118 3.85 -2.91 15.65
C GLN A 118 3.16 -4.03 14.86
N ALA A 119 1.89 -3.84 14.48
CA ALA A 119 1.14 -4.83 13.69
C ALA A 119 1.74 -5.07 12.29
N ALA A 120 2.27 -4.02 11.66
CA ALA A 120 2.94 -4.12 10.37
C ALA A 120 4.29 -4.84 10.49
N LYS A 121 5.06 -4.53 11.54
CA LYS A 121 6.33 -5.21 11.86
C LYS A 121 6.16 -6.71 12.07
N GLU A 122 5.15 -7.13 12.83
CA GLU A 122 4.82 -8.54 13.07
C GLU A 122 4.54 -9.31 11.78
N ARG A 123 4.00 -8.63 10.75
CA ARG A 123 3.67 -9.20 9.45
C ARG A 123 4.74 -8.95 8.39
N SER A 124 5.84 -8.28 8.74
CA SER A 124 6.87 -7.83 7.79
C SER A 124 6.32 -7.00 6.62
N VAL A 125 5.28 -6.22 6.88
CA VAL A 125 4.66 -5.32 5.90
C VAL A 125 5.27 -3.91 6.05
N PRO A 126 5.91 -3.33 5.02
CA PRO A 126 6.43 -1.98 5.10
C PRO A 126 5.33 -0.92 5.08
N ILE A 127 5.65 0.24 5.66
CA ILE A 127 4.78 1.41 5.71
C ILE A 127 5.43 2.55 4.92
N ARG A 128 4.71 3.08 3.93
CA ARG A 128 5.04 4.33 3.25
C ARG A 128 4.39 5.51 3.96
N ILE A 129 5.21 6.41 4.49
CA ILE A 129 4.77 7.69 5.07
C ILE A 129 4.69 8.72 3.95
N GLY A 130 3.48 9.14 3.58
CA GLY A 130 3.26 10.10 2.49
C GLY A 130 2.79 11.44 3.02
N VAL A 131 3.72 12.37 3.24
CA VAL A 131 3.46 13.77 3.57
C VAL A 131 3.35 14.58 2.29
N ASN A 132 2.30 15.39 2.15
CA ASN A 132 2.13 16.32 1.05
C ASN A 132 1.92 17.75 1.57
N ALA A 133 2.11 18.76 0.72
CA ALA A 133 2.00 20.16 1.13
C ALA A 133 0.62 20.51 1.72
N GLY A 134 -0.44 19.84 1.25
CA GLY A 134 -1.80 20.02 1.77
C GLY A 134 -2.08 19.34 3.11
N SER A 135 -1.13 18.56 3.65
CA SER A 135 -1.25 17.87 4.93
C SER A 135 -0.12 18.23 5.91
N LEU A 136 0.53 19.37 5.67
CA LEU A 136 1.45 19.97 6.64
C LEU A 136 0.61 20.64 7.76
N PRO A 137 0.99 20.48 9.04
CA PRO A 137 0.36 21.19 10.15
C PRO A 137 0.57 22.71 10.08
#